data_AF-A0A6N9NWW9-F1
#
_entry.id   AF-A0A6N9NWW9-F1
#
_cell.length_a   1.000
_cell.length_b   1.000
_cell.length_c   1.000
_cell.angle_alpha   90.00
_cell.angle_beta   90.00
_cell.angle_gamma   90.00
#
_symmetry.space_group_name_H-M   'P 1'
#
loop_
_entity.id
_entity.type
_entity.pdbx_description
1 polymer ?
#
loop_
_entity_poly.entity_id
_entity_poly.type
_entity_poly.pdbx_seq_one_letter_code
_entity_poly.pdbx_strand_id
1 'polypeptide(L)'
;MAKTKIEKIASIEEEIKQLENKKKRLIQEQKEQERKDRTNRLCKRMGFIEKLLPDTIPLTEEQFKTFVEQAIATDHSRRILDGLTARNAATAPAQGTGTAVRDNTQPAARTAHTAQEDGADGSVAQG
;
A
#
# COMPACT_ATOMS: atom_id res chain seq x y z
N MET A 1 11.49 -34.59 -39.83
CA MET A 1 12.46 -35.05 -38.82
C MET A 1 12.00 -34.57 -37.45
N ALA A 2 12.00 -35.43 -36.43
CA ALA A 2 11.63 -35.01 -35.07
C ALA A 2 12.75 -34.17 -34.46
N LYS A 3 12.41 -33.01 -33.89
CA LYS A 3 13.38 -32.17 -33.17
C LYS A 3 14.12 -33.00 -32.12
N THR A 4 15.44 -32.84 -32.07
CA THR A 4 16.26 -33.55 -31.09
C THR A 4 15.90 -33.08 -29.68
N LYS A 5 16.19 -33.90 -28.65
CA LYS A 5 15.88 -33.53 -27.26
C LYS A 5 16.56 -32.21 -26.86
N ILE A 6 17.74 -31.93 -27.39
CA ILE A 6 18.54 -30.72 -27.15
C ILE A 6 17.84 -29.48 -27.73
N GLU A 7 17.37 -29.55 -28.98
CA GLU A 7 16.61 -28.45 -29.61
C GLU A 7 15.31 -28.13 -28.87
N LYS A 8 14.65 -29.14 -28.31
CA LYS A 8 13.45 -28.94 -27.49
C LYS A 8 13.78 -28.23 -26.18
N ILE A 9 14.87 -28.57 -25.52
CA ILE A 9 15.33 -27.91 -24.28
C ILE A 9 15.66 -26.44 -24.55
N ALA A 10 16.47 -26.16 -25.58
CA ALA A 10 16.83 -24.79 -25.94
C ALA A 10 15.60 -23.94 -26.31
N SER A 11 14.61 -24.53 -27.00
CA SER A 11 13.35 -23.85 -27.32
C SER A 11 12.54 -23.50 -26.06
N ILE A 12 12.53 -24.37 -25.06
CA ILE A 12 11.82 -24.14 -23.79
C ILE A 12 12.52 -23.07 -22.96
N GLU A 13 13.84 -23.06 -22.90
CA GLU A 13 14.61 -22.04 -22.17
C GLU A 13 14.36 -20.63 -22.72
N GLU A 14 14.31 -20.49 -24.05
CA GLU A 14 13.99 -19.21 -24.68
C GLU A 14 12.54 -18.79 -24.39
N GLU A 15 11.60 -19.74 -24.37
CA GLU A 15 10.21 -19.45 -23.99
C GLU A 15 10.07 -19.01 -22.53
N ILE A 16 10.80 -19.65 -21.60
CA ILE A 16 10.85 -19.23 -20.19
C ILE A 16 11.34 -17.79 -20.08
N LYS A 17 12.44 -17.45 -20.76
CA LYS A 17 13.00 -16.09 -20.78
C LYS A 17 12.00 -15.07 -21.34
N GLN A 18 11.26 -15.42 -22.39
CA GLN A 18 10.22 -14.55 -22.94
C GLN A 18 9.06 -14.34 -21.96
N LEU A 19 8.60 -15.40 -21.30
CA LEU A 19 7.55 -15.34 -20.29
C LEU A 19 7.97 -14.51 -19.07
N GLU A 20 9.21 -14.64 -18.61
CA GLU A 20 9.75 -13.81 -17.52
C GLU A 20 9.76 -12.32 -17.87
N ASN A 21 10.19 -11.98 -19.09
CA ASN A 21 10.17 -10.60 -19.57
C ASN A 21 8.75 -10.06 -19.69
N LYS A 22 7.81 -10.88 -20.20
CA LYS A 22 6.39 -10.55 -20.27
C LYS A 22 5.81 -10.31 -18.87
N LYS A 23 6.13 -11.16 -17.89
CA LYS A 23 5.70 -10.99 -16.49
C LYS A 23 6.20 -9.67 -15.90
N LYS A 24 7.48 -9.34 -16.10
CA LYS A 24 8.04 -8.05 -15.64
C LYS A 24 7.30 -6.86 -16.24
N ARG A 25 7.00 -6.92 -17.55
CA ARG A 25 6.27 -5.86 -18.26
C ARG A 25 4.85 -5.69 -17.70
N LEU A 26 4.12 -6.79 -17.52
CA LEU A 26 2.76 -6.77 -16.98
C LEU A 26 2.70 -6.21 -15.54
N ILE A 27 3.66 -6.56 -14.69
CA ILE A 27 3.74 -6.00 -13.33
C ILE A 27 3.98 -4.49 -13.37
N GLN A 28 4.82 -4.01 -14.29
CA GLN A 28 5.09 -2.58 -14.43
C GLN A 28 3.87 -1.83 -14.96
N GLU A 29 3.19 -2.38 -15.98
CA GLU A 29 1.93 -1.85 -16.52
C GLU A 29 0.85 -1.77 -15.44
N GLN A 30 0.71 -2.81 -14.61
CA GLN A 30 -0.23 -2.83 -13.48
C GLN A 30 0.09 -1.72 -12.46
N LYS A 31 1.34 -1.59 -12.02
CA LYS A 31 1.76 -0.54 -11.08
C LYS A 31 1.51 0.86 -11.64
N GLU A 32 1.74 1.05 -12.94
CA GLU A 32 1.43 2.32 -13.59
C GLU A 32 -0.07 2.60 -13.62
N GLN A 33 -0.87 1.58 -13.93
CA GLN A 33 -2.32 1.72 -13.92
C GLN A 33 -2.84 2.05 -12.52
N GLU A 34 -2.36 1.37 -11.48
CA GLU A 34 -2.72 1.66 -10.09
C GLU A 34 -2.36 3.09 -9.68
N ARG A 35 -1.22 3.62 -10.16
CA ARG A 35 -0.86 5.04 -9.95
C ARG A 35 -1.82 5.98 -10.66
N LYS A 36 -2.18 5.70 -11.92
CA LYS A 36 -3.15 6.50 -12.68
C LYS A 36 -4.52 6.51 -12.01
N ASP A 37 -4.99 5.34 -11.58
CA ASP A 37 -6.27 5.17 -10.89
C ASP A 37 -6.27 5.88 -9.53
N ARG A 38 -5.17 5.79 -8.78
CA ARG A 38 -4.98 6.56 -7.54
C ARG A 38 -5.08 8.06 -7.81
N THR A 39 -4.33 8.59 -8.76
CA THR A 39 -4.36 10.03 -9.10
C THR A 39 -5.76 10.45 -9.56
N ASN A 40 -6.39 9.69 -10.45
CA ASN A 40 -7.74 9.97 -10.93
C ASN A 40 -8.76 10.02 -9.78
N ARG A 41 -8.69 9.05 -8.85
CA ARG A 41 -9.54 9.02 -7.66
C ARG A 41 -9.31 10.24 -6.76
N LEU A 42 -8.05 10.66 -6.55
CA LEU A 42 -7.71 11.83 -5.74
C LEU A 42 -8.28 13.11 -6.36
N CYS A 43 -8.06 13.34 -7.65
CA CYS A 43 -8.58 14.52 -8.36
C CYS A 43 -10.12 14.55 -8.33
N LYS A 44 -10.79 13.42 -8.57
CA LYS A 44 -12.25 13.34 -8.50
C LYS A 44 -12.79 13.69 -7.11
N ARG A 45 -12.18 13.13 -6.05
CA ARG A 45 -12.60 13.40 -4.66
C ARG A 45 -12.39 14.87 -4.30
N MET A 46 -11.27 15.46 -4.68
CA MET A 46 -11.01 16.88 -4.45
C MET A 46 -11.96 17.79 -5.24
N GLY A 47 -12.25 17.46 -6.50
CA GLY A 47 -13.21 18.21 -7.31
C GLY A 47 -14.64 18.19 -6.73
N PHE A 48 -15.03 17.14 -6.00
CA PHE A 48 -16.30 17.16 -5.26
C PHE A 48 -16.28 18.14 -4.09
N ILE A 49 -15.16 18.26 -3.38
CA ILE A 49 -15.03 19.20 -2.27
C ILE A 49 -15.14 20.64 -2.79
N GLU A 50 -14.40 21.00 -3.83
CA GLU A 50 -14.47 22.36 -4.41
C GLU A 50 -15.88 22.71 -4.92
N LYS A 51 -16.59 21.73 -5.50
CA LYS A 51 -17.96 21.95 -5.96
C LYS A 51 -18.96 22.15 -4.81
N LEU A 52 -18.77 21.46 -3.69
CA LEU A 52 -19.64 21.56 -2.52
C LEU A 52 -19.30 22.75 -1.64
N LEU A 53 -18.03 23.15 -1.61
CA LEU A 53 -17.46 24.18 -0.75
C LEU A 53 -16.58 25.13 -1.58
N PRO A 54 -17.16 26.01 -2.40
CA PRO A 54 -16.38 26.92 -3.24
C PRO A 54 -15.47 27.86 -2.43
N ASP A 55 -15.84 28.15 -1.19
CA ASP A 55 -15.06 28.98 -0.27
C ASP A 55 -13.72 28.35 0.14
N THR A 56 -13.47 27.07 -0.18
CA THR A 56 -12.16 26.45 0.04
C THR A 56 -11.15 26.76 -1.05
N ILE A 57 -11.58 27.22 -2.24
CA ILE A 57 -10.69 27.54 -3.37
C ILE A 57 -9.62 28.60 -3.03
N PRO A 58 -9.93 29.70 -2.32
CA PRO A 58 -8.93 30.70 -1.97
C PRO A 58 -8.05 30.32 -0.75
N LEU A 59 -8.29 29.18 -0.09
CA LEU A 59 -7.52 28.77 1.08
C LEU A 59 -6.10 28.30 0.68
N THR A 60 -5.12 28.55 1.55
CA THR A 60 -3.80 27.92 1.40
C THR A 60 -3.88 26.41 1.69
N GLU A 61 -2.86 25.65 1.28
CA GLU A 61 -2.81 24.21 1.52
C GLU A 61 -2.92 23.88 3.02
N GLU A 62 -2.29 24.68 3.89
CA GLU A 62 -2.32 24.51 5.35
C GLU A 62 -3.69 24.84 5.94
N GLN A 63 -4.33 25.92 5.46
CA GLN A 63 -5.68 26.30 5.89
C GLN A 63 -6.70 25.23 5.50
N PHE A 64 -6.63 24.77 4.25
CA PHE A 64 -7.49 23.70 3.76
C PHE A 64 -7.28 22.40 4.53
N LYS A 65 -6.02 22.02 4.78
CA LYS A 65 -5.68 20.84 5.60
C LYS A 65 -6.30 20.94 7.00
N THR A 66 -6.13 22.09 7.66
CA THR A 66 -6.67 22.33 9.01
C THR A 66 -8.19 22.22 9.01
N PHE A 67 -8.87 22.80 8.01
CA PHE A 67 -10.31 22.67 7.85
C PHE A 67 -10.74 21.21 7.73
N VAL A 68 -10.10 20.43 6.85
CA VAL A 68 -10.44 19.01 6.65
C VAL A 68 -10.21 18.21 7.94
N GLU A 69 -9.08 18.42 8.63
CA GLU A 69 -8.78 17.73 9.90
C GLU A 69 -9.83 18.01 10.98
N GLN A 70 -10.25 19.27 11.12
CA GLN A 70 -11.29 19.63 12.08
C GLN A 70 -12.66 19.07 11.68
N ALA A 71 -13.01 19.12 10.38
CA ALA A 71 -14.28 18.60 9.88
C ALA A 71 -14.43 17.09 10.14
N ILE A 72 -13.38 16.31 9.86
CA ILE A 72 -13.39 14.84 10.08
C ILE A 72 -13.18 14.45 11.55
N ALA A 73 -12.69 15.35 12.39
CA ALA A 73 -12.55 15.08 13.82
C ALA A 73 -13.93 15.03 14.52
N THR A 74 -14.96 15.67 13.96
CA THR A 74 -16.31 15.75 14.54
C THR A 74 -16.98 14.39 14.67
N ASP A 75 -17.70 14.16 15.77
CA ASP A 75 -18.49 12.94 15.99
C ASP A 75 -19.49 12.66 14.88
N HIS A 76 -20.12 13.71 14.34
CA HIS A 76 -21.10 13.58 13.28
C HIS A 76 -20.47 12.97 12.01
N SER A 77 -19.29 13.46 11.62
CA SER A 77 -18.58 12.92 10.44
C SER A 77 -18.20 11.45 10.61
N ARG A 78 -17.73 11.06 11.81
CA ARG A 78 -17.36 9.67 12.13
C ARG A 78 -18.57 8.75 12.06
N ARG A 79 -19.70 9.15 12.68
CA ARG A 79 -20.95 8.37 12.63
C ARG A 79 -21.47 8.16 11.21
N ILE A 80 -21.38 9.17 10.35
CA ILE A 80 -21.75 9.04 8.92
C ILE A 80 -20.83 8.03 8.23
N LEU A 81 -19.51 8.14 8.43
CA LEU A 81 -18.54 7.24 7.84
C LEU A 81 -18.74 5.78 8.31
N ASP A 82 -18.97 5.58 9.59
CA ASP A 82 -19.25 4.26 10.18
C ASP A 82 -20.52 3.66 9.59
N GLY A 83 -21.59 4.45 9.49
CA GLY A 83 -22.85 4.02 8.88
C GLY A 83 -22.71 3.60 7.41
N LEU A 84 -21.93 4.33 6.62
CA LEU A 84 -21.64 3.99 5.24
C LEU A 84 -20.77 2.73 5.13
N THR A 85 -19.75 2.61 5.99
CA THR A 85 -18.82 1.47 6.00
C THR A 85 -19.52 0.18 6.41
N ALA A 86 -20.38 0.24 7.44
CA ALA A 86 -21.19 -0.90 7.89
C ALA A 86 -22.15 -1.38 6.80
N ARG A 87 -22.81 -0.46 6.07
CA ARG A 87 -23.69 -0.82 4.94
C ARG A 87 -22.92 -1.51 3.81
N ASN A 88 -21.72 -1.02 3.49
CA ASN A 88 -20.88 -1.61 2.47
C ASN A 88 -20.41 -3.02 2.85
N ALA A 89 -20.05 -3.23 4.13
CA ALA A 89 -19.71 -4.56 4.64
C ALA A 89 -20.89 -5.53 4.59
N ALA A 90 -22.10 -5.07 4.94
CA ALA A 90 -23.32 -5.88 4.90
C ALA A 90 -23.77 -6.25 3.46
N THR A 91 -23.39 -5.45 2.46
CA THR A 91 -23.78 -5.67 1.05
C THR A 91 -22.69 -6.39 0.24
N ALA A 92 -21.53 -6.66 0.84
CA ALA A 92 -20.48 -7.42 0.18
C ALA A 92 -20.94 -8.88 0.00
N PRO A 93 -20.92 -9.44 -1.23
CA PRO A 93 -21.22 -10.85 -1.42
C PRO A 93 -20.22 -11.68 -0.60
N ALA A 94 -20.72 -12.64 0.18
CA ALA A 94 -19.91 -13.65 0.86
C ALA A 94 -19.22 -14.52 -0.20
N GLN A 95 -18.12 -14.03 -0.76
CA GLN A 95 -17.31 -14.79 -1.69
C GLN A 95 -16.48 -15.80 -0.90
N GLY A 96 -17.04 -17.00 -0.78
CA GLY A 96 -16.33 -18.27 -0.83
C GLY A 96 -15.32 -18.51 0.28
N THR A 97 -15.78 -19.17 1.34
CA THR A 97 -14.96 -20.08 2.15
C THR A 97 -14.36 -21.16 1.26
N GLY A 98 -13.22 -20.85 0.63
CA GLY A 98 -12.30 -21.81 0.04
C GLY A 98 -11.15 -22.02 1.00
N THR A 99 -11.27 -23.04 1.86
CA THR A 99 -10.23 -23.53 2.74
C THR A 99 -9.02 -23.97 1.90
N ALA A 100 -8.07 -23.09 1.67
CA ALA A 100 -6.74 -23.44 1.23
C ALA A 100 -5.79 -23.22 2.40
N VAL A 101 -5.60 -24.28 3.19
CA VAL A 101 -4.46 -24.42 4.10
C VAL A 101 -3.21 -24.14 3.30
N ARG A 102 -2.54 -23.03 3.60
CA ARG A 102 -1.13 -22.81 3.26
C ARG A 102 -0.48 -22.11 4.43
N ASP A 103 0.25 -22.91 5.19
CA ASP A 103 1.30 -22.48 6.11
C ASP A 103 2.06 -21.28 5.53
N ASN A 104 2.14 -20.19 6.27
CA ASN A 104 3.35 -19.40 6.26
C ASN A 104 3.57 -18.68 7.58
N THR A 105 4.65 -19.08 8.21
CA THR A 105 5.32 -18.57 9.39
C THR A 105 5.38 -17.04 9.42
N GLN A 106 4.98 -16.52 10.58
CA GLN A 106 5.15 -15.16 11.06
C GLN A 106 6.62 -14.69 11.01
N PRO A 107 6.96 -13.52 10.47
CA PRO A 107 8.19 -12.84 10.85
C PRO A 107 7.90 -12.01 12.10
N ALA A 108 8.48 -12.45 13.22
CA ALA A 108 8.50 -11.70 14.46
C ALA A 108 9.08 -10.30 14.25
N ALA A 109 8.44 -9.32 14.87
CA ALA A 109 8.95 -7.97 15.02
C ALA A 109 10.34 -8.02 15.67
N ARG A 110 11.37 -7.63 14.91
CA ARG A 110 12.67 -7.27 15.50
C ARG A 110 12.56 -5.87 16.08
N THR A 111 12.30 -5.82 17.38
CA THR A 111 12.60 -4.67 18.22
C THR A 111 14.10 -4.40 18.13
N ALA A 112 14.47 -3.19 17.71
CA ALA A 112 15.85 -2.73 17.75
C ALA A 112 16.26 -2.55 19.22
N HIS A 113 17.10 -3.46 19.72
CA HIS A 113 17.91 -3.20 20.90
C HIS A 113 19.18 -2.48 20.43
N THR A 114 19.31 -1.22 20.83
CA THR A 114 20.59 -0.51 20.80
C THR A 114 21.52 -1.20 21.81
N ALA A 115 22.61 -1.77 21.32
CA ALA A 115 23.69 -2.25 22.15
C ALA A 115 24.44 -1.04 22.73
N GLN A 116 24.50 -0.97 24.06
CA GLN A 116 25.43 -0.15 24.82
C GLN A 116 26.17 -1.12 25.74
N GLU A 117 27.39 -1.46 25.33
CA GLU A 117 28.45 -2.14 26.08
C GLU A 117 29.67 -1.21 25.89
N ASP A 118 30.60 -0.94 26.81
CA ASP A 118 30.92 -1.24 28.21
C ASP A 118 31.99 -0.16 28.53
N GLY A 119 32.14 0.44 29.71
CA GLY A 119 32.47 -0.19 30.98
C GLY A 119 33.90 0.22 31.43
N ALA A 120 34.07 0.46 32.74
CA ALA A 120 35.30 0.74 33.52
C ALA A 120 35.84 2.18 33.47
N ASP A 121 35.65 3.04 34.48
CA ASP A 121 36.06 3.02 35.90
C ASP A 121 37.58 3.17 36.11
N GLY A 122 37.98 4.18 36.90
CA GLY A 122 39.39 4.45 37.24
C GLY A 122 39.78 5.89 37.59
N SER A 123 39.37 6.35 38.79
CA SER A 123 40.22 7.01 39.80
C SER A 123 41.11 8.26 39.51
N VAL A 124 40.83 9.32 40.31
CA VAL A 124 41.73 10.31 40.98
C VAL A 124 42.96 10.89 40.27
N ALA A 125 43.06 12.23 40.23
CA ALA A 125 43.93 13.03 41.14
C ALA A 125 44.02 14.51 40.71
N GLN A 126 44.37 15.35 41.70
CA GLN A 126 44.58 16.80 41.70
C GLN A 126 45.53 17.36 40.62
N GLY A 127 45.35 18.64 40.33
CA GLY A 127 46.32 19.54 39.69
C GLY A 127 45.74 20.93 39.50
#